data_AF-A0A7V9H9I7-F1
#
_entry.id   AF-A0A7V9H9I7-F1
#
_cell.length_a   1.000
_cell.length_b   1.000
_cell.length_c   1.000
_cell.angle_alpha   90.00
_cell.angle_beta   90.00
_cell.angle_gamma   90.00
#
_symmetry.space_group_name_H-M   'P 1'
#
loop_
_entity.id
_entity.type
_entity.pdbx_description
1 polymer ?
#
loop_
_entity_poly.entity_id
_entity_poly.type
_entity_poly.pdbx_seq_one_letter_code
_entity_poly.pdbx_strand_id
1 'polypeptide(L)'
;MAGGGATVRRMPGYRRVLGVAMDNRVDLPGYKYYRRPDGSRPAVYVAFADLVAYTGGPPVNGVCVRVDPDELPALDARERNYDRCDMTHLLADPPGLTWMYLGSIAGHERLAHARESGTAVVARSYLTTVESGFRALGPSELTAFRRSTDFGAVTVEELERFDLPPG
;
A
#
# COMPACT_ATOMS: atom_id res chain seq x y z
N MET A 1 3.33 21.86 17.81
CA MET A 1 3.29 20.59 17.04
C MET A 1 4.18 19.58 17.74
N ALA A 2 3.65 18.87 18.74
CA ALA A 2 4.38 17.80 19.42
C ALA A 2 4.31 16.53 18.55
N GLY A 3 5.46 15.92 18.27
CA GLY A 3 5.55 14.73 17.43
C GLY A 3 4.73 13.58 18.01
N GLY A 4 3.60 13.27 17.38
CA GLY A 4 2.87 12.03 17.63
C GLY A 4 3.71 10.87 17.10
N GLY A 5 4.44 10.22 18.01
CA GLY A 5 5.40 9.17 17.66
C GLY A 5 4.76 8.03 16.88
N ALA A 6 5.27 7.77 15.69
CA ALA A 6 5.06 6.53 14.96
C ALA A 6 5.53 5.35 15.82
N THR A 7 4.68 4.35 16.03
CA THR A 7 5.06 3.16 16.81
C THR A 7 4.99 1.90 15.96
N VAL A 8 6.02 1.06 16.06
CA VAL A 8 6.04 -0.22 15.35
C VAL A 8 5.05 -1.18 16.02
N ARG A 9 4.26 -1.87 15.21
CA ARG A 9 3.34 -2.92 15.63
C ARG A 9 3.45 -4.13 14.71
N ARG A 10 3.07 -5.29 15.24
CA ARG A 10 3.08 -6.57 14.53
C ARG A 10 1.66 -7.14 14.53
N MET A 11 1.24 -7.65 13.39
CA MET A 11 -0.09 -8.21 13.19
C MET A 11 0.04 -9.65 12.64
N PRO A 12 -0.44 -10.68 13.36
CA PRO A 12 -0.42 -12.05 12.88
C PRO A 12 -1.54 -12.30 11.87
N GLY A 13 -1.48 -13.43 11.16
CA GLY A 13 -2.58 -13.90 10.31
C GLY A 13 -2.68 -13.24 8.93
N TYR A 14 -1.68 -12.43 8.55
CA TYR A 14 -1.61 -11.77 7.26
C TYR A 14 -0.24 -11.93 6.61
N ARG A 15 -0.20 -11.72 5.31
CA ARG A 15 1.03 -11.56 4.52
C ARG A 15 0.91 -10.32 3.65
N ARG A 16 2.00 -9.58 3.52
CA ARG A 16 2.06 -8.42 2.62
C ARG A 16 2.30 -8.87 1.19
N VAL A 17 1.48 -8.37 0.27
CA VAL A 17 1.54 -8.71 -1.16
C VAL A 17 1.39 -7.47 -2.02
N LEU A 18 1.59 -7.58 -3.34
CA LEU A 18 0.97 -6.64 -4.28
C LEU A 18 -0.43 -7.18 -4.57
N GLY A 19 -1.45 -6.54 -3.98
CA GLY A 19 -2.82 -7.08 -3.93
C GLY A 19 -3.85 -6.25 -4.69
N VAL A 20 -3.65 -4.94 -4.82
CA VAL A 20 -4.54 -4.06 -5.59
C VAL A 20 -3.80 -3.36 -6.72
N ALA A 21 -4.52 -2.88 -7.72
CA ALA A 21 -3.96 -2.01 -8.75
C ALA A 21 -4.87 -0.84 -9.08
N MET A 22 -4.29 0.30 -9.44
CA MET A 22 -5.01 1.40 -10.11
C MET A 22 -4.91 1.26 -11.63
N ASP A 23 -5.92 1.77 -12.33
CA ASP A 23 -5.85 1.94 -13.78
C ASP A 23 -5.11 3.22 -14.13
N ASN A 24 -3.93 3.11 -14.76
CA ASN A 24 -3.15 4.28 -15.12
C ASN A 24 -3.70 5.03 -16.34
N ARG A 25 -4.72 4.52 -17.03
CA ARG A 25 -5.31 5.14 -18.23
C ARG A 25 -6.39 6.17 -17.89
N VAL A 26 -6.93 6.11 -16.68
CA VAL A 26 -8.07 6.94 -16.26
C VAL A 26 -7.59 8.12 -15.45
N ASP A 27 -8.07 9.31 -15.78
CA ASP A 27 -7.91 10.50 -14.97
C ASP A 27 -9.07 10.65 -14.01
N LEU A 28 -8.74 10.68 -12.73
CA LEU A 28 -9.69 10.92 -11.65
C LEU A 28 -9.27 12.22 -10.95
N PRO A 29 -10.17 13.22 -10.80
CA PRO A 29 -9.87 14.43 -10.05
C PRO A 29 -9.36 14.13 -8.64
N GLY A 30 -8.30 14.85 -8.23
CA GLY A 30 -7.62 14.64 -6.95
C GLY A 30 -6.92 13.30 -6.82
N TYR A 31 -6.53 12.66 -7.94
CA TYR A 31 -5.86 11.36 -7.92
C TYR A 31 -4.56 11.38 -8.72
N LYS A 32 -3.76 10.34 -8.50
CA LYS A 32 -2.46 10.17 -9.12
C LYS A 32 -2.53 9.46 -10.46
N TYR A 33 -1.59 9.73 -11.34
CA TYR A 33 -1.22 8.88 -12.48
C TYR A 33 0.31 8.77 -12.58
N TYR A 34 0.78 7.88 -13.44
CA TYR A 34 2.19 7.59 -13.61
C TYR A 34 2.63 7.79 -15.06
N ARG A 35 3.82 8.37 -15.26
CA ARG A 35 4.49 8.47 -16.56
C ARG A 35 5.84 7.79 -16.51
N ARG A 36 6.34 7.38 -17.67
CA ARG A 36 7.74 7.00 -17.85
C ARG A 36 8.63 8.25 -17.88
N PRO A 37 9.94 8.10 -17.67
CA PRO A 37 10.88 9.23 -17.73
C PRO A 37 10.91 9.97 -19.09
N ASP A 38 10.50 9.30 -20.17
CA ASP A 38 10.35 9.90 -21.50
C ASP A 38 9.08 10.77 -21.64
N GLY A 39 8.31 10.92 -20.56
CA GLY A 39 7.06 11.67 -20.52
C GLY A 39 5.84 10.89 -21.00
N SER A 40 6.01 9.69 -21.56
CA SER A 40 4.88 8.87 -22.03
C SER A 40 4.07 8.32 -20.86
N ARG A 41 2.76 8.17 -21.07
CA ARG A 41 1.86 7.55 -20.08
C ARG A 41 1.53 6.13 -20.52
N PRO A 42 2.05 5.09 -19.84
CA PRO A 42 1.77 3.72 -20.23
C PRO A 42 0.33 3.32 -19.92
N ALA A 43 -0.26 2.55 -20.83
CA ALA A 43 -1.59 1.95 -20.68
C ALA A 43 -1.51 0.66 -19.84
N VAL A 44 -1.22 0.81 -18.55
CA VAL A 44 -0.95 -0.27 -17.59
C VAL A 44 -1.79 -0.11 -16.33
N TYR A 45 -1.82 -1.15 -15.50
CA TYR A 45 -2.34 -1.05 -14.14
C TYR A 45 -1.18 -1.06 -13.15
N VAL A 46 -1.12 -0.04 -12.28
CA VAL A 46 -0.05 0.12 -11.30
C VAL A 46 -0.47 -0.53 -9.98
N ALA A 47 0.25 -1.57 -9.59
CA ALA A 47 0.02 -2.38 -8.41
C ALA A 47 0.60 -1.73 -7.13
N PHE A 48 -0.06 -1.95 -6.00
CA PHE A 48 0.34 -1.44 -4.69
C PHE A 48 0.26 -2.53 -3.60
N ALA A 49 0.97 -2.28 -2.50
CA ALA A 49 1.02 -3.19 -1.37
C ALA A 49 -0.33 -3.32 -0.68
N ASP A 50 -0.65 -4.55 -0.31
CA ASP A 50 -1.87 -4.93 0.39
C ASP A 50 -1.55 -6.05 1.39
N LEU A 51 -2.52 -6.43 2.21
CA LEU A 51 -2.45 -7.58 3.08
C LEU A 51 -3.53 -8.61 2.73
N VAL A 52 -3.11 -9.86 2.64
CA VAL A 52 -4.03 -11.01 2.47
C VAL A 52 -3.95 -11.93 3.68
N ALA A 53 -5.06 -12.58 4.02
CA ALA A 53 -5.10 -13.55 5.10
C ALA A 53 -4.07 -14.68 4.85
N TYR A 54 -3.25 -14.95 5.85
CA TYR A 54 -2.20 -15.96 5.78
C TYR A 54 -1.89 -16.51 7.18
N THR A 55 -2.49 -17.65 7.50
CA THR A 55 -2.35 -18.31 8.81
C THR A 55 -1.04 -19.11 8.89
N GLY A 56 -0.36 -19.05 10.03
CA GLY A 56 0.88 -19.80 10.27
C GLY A 56 2.17 -19.13 9.77
N GLY A 57 2.06 -17.96 9.13
CA GLY A 57 3.20 -17.13 8.75
C GLY A 57 3.77 -16.27 9.88
N PRO A 58 4.95 -15.65 9.67
CA PRO A 58 5.42 -14.60 10.57
C PRO A 58 4.47 -13.39 10.52
N PRO A 59 4.27 -12.68 11.64
CA PRO A 59 3.42 -11.50 11.66
C PRO A 59 3.98 -10.40 10.76
N VAL A 60 3.11 -9.65 10.11
CA VAL A 60 3.49 -8.45 9.36
C VAL A 60 3.82 -7.33 10.34
N ASN A 61 4.96 -6.67 10.15
CA ASN A 61 5.30 -5.47 10.89
C ASN A 61 4.85 -4.21 10.12
N GLY A 62 4.43 -3.18 10.84
CA GLY A 62 4.01 -1.90 10.29
C GLY A 62 4.11 -0.80 11.33
N VAL A 63 3.66 0.40 10.95
CA VAL A 63 3.70 1.58 11.81
C VAL A 63 2.28 2.06 12.08
N CYS A 64 1.93 2.23 13.35
CA CYS A 64 0.75 2.97 13.76
C CYS A 64 1.11 4.45 13.87
N VAL A 65 0.40 5.28 13.12
CA VAL A 65 0.50 6.75 13.16
C VAL A 65 -0.77 7.28 13.78
N ARG A 66 -0.64 8.23 14.71
CA ARG A 66 -1.79 8.91 15.28
C ARG A 66 -2.39 9.86 14.25
N VAL A 67 -3.69 9.79 14.07
CA VAL A 67 -4.49 10.67 13.21
C VAL A 67 -5.68 11.18 14.00
N ASP A 68 -6.10 12.40 13.73
CA ASP A 68 -7.35 12.95 14.26
C ASP A 68 -8.54 12.38 13.47
N PRO A 69 -9.71 12.18 14.10
CA PRO A 69 -10.90 11.66 13.40
C PRO A 69 -11.29 12.48 12.16
N ASP A 70 -11.05 13.78 12.17
CA ASP A 70 -11.36 14.69 11.07
C ASP A 70 -10.41 14.52 9.86
N GLU A 71 -9.27 13.85 10.04
CA GLU A 71 -8.34 13.51 8.94
C GLU A 71 -8.78 12.25 8.19
N LEU A 72 -9.65 11.43 8.80
CA LEU A 72 -10.07 10.14 8.25
C LEU A 72 -10.74 10.26 6.87
N PRO A 73 -11.65 11.23 6.58
CA PRO A 73 -12.23 11.37 5.25
C PRO A 73 -11.19 11.69 4.17
N ALA A 74 -10.15 12.46 4.50
CA ALA A 74 -9.08 12.77 3.56
C ALA A 74 -8.22 11.53 3.26
N LEU A 75 -8.00 10.68 4.26
CA LEU A 75 -7.36 9.38 4.08
C LEU A 75 -8.22 8.44 3.23
N ASP A 76 -9.52 8.35 3.49
CA ASP A 76 -10.46 7.55 2.67
C ASP A 76 -10.42 7.99 1.20
N ALA A 77 -10.44 9.30 0.95
CA ALA A 77 -10.37 9.87 -0.40
C ALA A 77 -9.02 9.60 -1.11
N ARG A 78 -7.94 9.46 -0.35
CA ARG A 78 -6.60 9.10 -0.86
C ARG A 78 -6.50 7.60 -1.17
N GLU A 79 -7.06 6.76 -0.30
CA GLU A 79 -6.95 5.29 -0.33
C GLU A 79 -8.04 4.62 -1.18
N ARG A 80 -8.39 5.20 -2.34
CA ARG A 80 -9.51 4.77 -3.21
C ARG A 80 -9.54 3.31 -3.69
N ASN A 81 -8.45 2.56 -3.48
CA ASN A 81 -8.37 1.14 -3.85
C ASN A 81 -8.61 0.22 -2.65
N TYR A 82 -8.90 0.78 -1.48
CA TYR A 82 -8.93 0.06 -0.23
C TYR A 82 -10.20 0.40 0.57
N ASP A 83 -10.59 -0.52 1.42
CA ASP A 83 -11.62 -0.36 2.42
C ASP A 83 -10.96 -0.11 3.78
N ARG A 84 -11.51 0.83 4.56
CA ARG A 84 -11.04 1.09 5.92
C ARG A 84 -11.61 0.06 6.89
N CYS A 85 -10.74 -0.74 7.49
CA CYS A 85 -11.08 -1.85 8.38
C CYS A 85 -10.57 -1.61 9.80
N ASP A 86 -11.39 -1.92 10.82
CA ASP A 86 -10.99 -1.89 12.22
C ASP A 86 -10.12 -3.12 12.54
N MET A 87 -8.86 -2.88 12.84
CA MET A 87 -7.88 -3.93 13.16
C MET A 87 -7.49 -3.93 14.64
N THR A 88 -8.18 -3.17 15.49
CA THR A 88 -7.83 -2.98 16.90
C THR A 88 -7.67 -4.31 17.63
N HIS A 89 -8.58 -5.25 17.39
CA HIS A 89 -8.61 -6.56 18.04
C HIS A 89 -7.50 -7.53 17.58
N LEU A 90 -6.80 -7.21 16.48
CA LEU A 90 -5.74 -8.06 15.92
C LEU A 90 -4.35 -7.68 16.45
N LEU A 91 -4.24 -6.55 17.15
CA LEU A 91 -3.00 -6.09 17.76
C LEU A 91 -2.94 -6.54 19.23
N ALA A 92 -1.79 -7.05 19.65
CA ALA A 92 -1.60 -7.48 21.04
C ALA A 92 -1.62 -6.30 22.05
N ASP A 93 -1.20 -5.11 21.61
CA ASP A 93 -1.18 -3.87 22.39
C ASP A 93 -1.53 -2.67 21.47
N PRO A 94 -2.83 -2.48 21.15
CA PRO A 94 -3.26 -1.41 20.27
C PRO A 94 -3.09 -0.05 20.99
N PRO A 95 -2.50 0.97 20.34
CA PRO A 95 -2.37 2.31 20.93
C PRO A 95 -3.71 3.08 21.05
N GLY A 96 -4.81 2.43 20.67
CA GLY A 96 -6.17 2.96 20.55
C GLY A 96 -6.90 2.29 19.39
N LEU A 97 -8.04 2.87 19.00
CA LEU A 97 -8.76 2.46 17.79
C LEU A 97 -7.81 2.54 16.59
N THR A 98 -7.56 1.40 15.96
CA THR A 98 -6.55 1.26 14.92
C THR A 98 -7.18 0.79 13.63
N TRP A 99 -7.08 1.65 12.61
CA TRP A 99 -7.59 1.39 11.27
C TRP A 99 -6.48 0.90 10.35
N MET A 100 -6.85 0.06 9.38
CA MET A 100 -6.00 -0.31 8.26
C MET A 100 -6.81 -0.23 6.97
N TYR A 101 -6.13 0.13 5.88
CA TYR A 101 -6.71 0.12 4.53
C TYR A 101 -6.35 -1.21 3.87
N LEU A 102 -7.35 -2.08 3.69
CA LEU A 102 -7.20 -3.39 3.04
C LEU A 102 -7.78 -3.34 1.63
N GLY A 103 -7.20 -4.07 0.70
CA GLY A 103 -7.58 -3.97 -0.70
C GLY A 103 -9.06 -4.23 -0.92
N SER A 104 -9.72 -3.27 -1.59
CA SER A 104 -11.12 -3.39 -1.98
C SER A 104 -11.30 -4.46 -3.06
N ILE A 105 -12.51 -5.01 -3.16
CA ILE A 105 -12.88 -5.97 -4.22
C ILE A 105 -12.52 -5.42 -5.60
N ALA A 106 -12.91 -4.18 -5.90
CA ALA A 106 -12.62 -3.54 -7.18
C ALA A 106 -11.11 -3.34 -7.41
N GLY A 107 -10.33 -3.10 -6.36
CA GLY A 107 -8.87 -3.01 -6.43
C GLY A 107 -8.22 -4.37 -6.77
N HIS A 108 -8.72 -5.45 -6.17
CA HIS A 108 -8.29 -6.82 -6.45
C HIS A 108 -8.65 -7.25 -7.87
N GLU A 109 -9.89 -6.99 -8.31
CA GLU A 109 -10.37 -7.33 -9.66
C GLU A 109 -9.53 -6.64 -10.75
N ARG A 110 -9.17 -5.36 -10.55
CA ARG A 110 -8.27 -4.65 -11.46
C ARG A 110 -6.89 -5.31 -11.54
N LEU A 111 -6.32 -5.72 -10.41
CA LEU A 111 -5.03 -6.41 -10.42
C LEU A 111 -5.12 -7.79 -11.10
N ALA A 112 -6.19 -8.54 -10.84
CA ALA A 112 -6.41 -9.84 -11.48
C ALA A 112 -6.47 -9.70 -13.01
N HIS A 113 -7.31 -8.79 -13.50
CA HIS A 113 -7.41 -8.48 -14.92
C HIS A 113 -6.08 -7.97 -15.52
N ALA A 114 -5.34 -7.14 -14.79
CA ALA A 114 -4.03 -6.66 -15.23
C ALA A 114 -3.00 -7.79 -15.37
N ARG A 115 -3.02 -8.77 -14.46
CA ARG A 115 -2.15 -9.95 -14.54
C ARG A 115 -2.50 -10.83 -15.73
N GLU A 116 -3.78 -11.10 -15.94
CA GLU A 116 -4.28 -11.90 -17.07
C GLU A 116 -3.92 -11.26 -18.42
N SER A 117 -3.98 -9.93 -18.52
CA SER A 117 -3.64 -9.18 -19.73
C SER A 117 -2.15 -8.87 -19.89
N GLY A 118 -1.29 -9.23 -18.92
CA GLY A 118 0.14 -8.89 -18.95
C GLY A 118 0.44 -7.39 -18.80
N THR A 119 -0.49 -6.62 -18.21
CA THR A 119 -0.38 -5.15 -18.03
C THR A 119 -0.21 -4.72 -16.58
N ALA A 120 -0.07 -5.67 -15.65
CA ALA A 120 0.24 -5.40 -14.25
C ALA A 120 1.70 -4.97 -14.08
N VAL A 121 1.92 -3.77 -13.57
CA VAL A 121 3.25 -3.24 -13.28
C VAL A 121 3.33 -2.70 -11.85
N VAL A 122 4.53 -2.57 -11.32
CA VAL A 122 4.80 -1.82 -10.09
C VAL A 122 5.92 -0.81 -10.36
N ALA A 123 5.77 0.40 -9.83
CA ALA A 123 6.79 1.43 -9.95
C ALA A 123 8.04 1.04 -9.12
N ARG A 124 9.24 1.12 -9.70
CA ARG A 124 10.50 0.88 -8.95
C ARG A 124 10.60 1.83 -7.75
N SER A 125 10.30 3.10 -7.95
CA SER A 125 10.32 4.14 -6.93
C SER A 125 9.42 3.79 -5.73
N TYR A 126 8.29 3.13 -5.97
CA TYR A 126 7.38 2.67 -4.92
C TYR A 126 8.02 1.56 -4.06
N LEU A 127 8.57 0.52 -4.69
CA LEU A 127 9.26 -0.57 -3.97
C LEU A 127 10.44 -0.06 -3.15
N THR A 128 11.25 0.82 -3.74
CA THR A 128 12.39 1.45 -3.06
C THR A 128 11.95 2.26 -1.84
N THR A 129 10.84 2.99 -1.96
CA THR A 129 10.29 3.78 -0.84
C THR A 129 9.82 2.89 0.29
N VAL A 130 9.06 1.82 -0.02
CA VAL A 130 8.58 0.86 0.98
C VAL A 130 9.75 0.21 1.71
N GLU A 131 10.73 -0.35 0.98
CA GLU A 131 11.87 -1.00 1.62
C GLU A 131 12.72 -0.02 2.44
N SER A 132 12.92 1.21 1.94
CA SER A 132 13.67 2.24 2.66
C SER A 132 12.99 2.67 3.95
N GLY A 133 11.65 2.71 3.97
CA GLY A 133 10.88 2.93 5.21
C GLY A 133 11.20 1.87 6.27
N PHE A 134 11.18 0.58 5.90
CA PHE A 134 11.53 -0.49 6.83
C PHE A 134 13.01 -0.49 7.21
N ARG A 135 13.90 -0.10 6.29
CA ARG A 135 15.32 0.09 6.59
C ARG A 135 15.55 1.17 7.64
N ALA A 136 14.81 2.27 7.58
CA ALA A 136 14.88 3.37 8.54
C ALA A 136 14.39 2.97 9.95
N LEU A 137 13.49 1.99 10.05
CA LEU A 137 13.04 1.41 11.33
C LEU A 137 14.09 0.48 11.98
N GLY A 138 15.11 0.08 11.23
CA GLY A 138 16.25 -0.70 11.71
C GLY A 138 16.35 -2.11 11.11
N PRO A 139 17.50 -2.79 11.29
CA PRO A 139 17.78 -4.08 10.64
C PRO A 139 16.80 -5.20 11.00
N SER A 140 16.30 -5.23 12.24
CA SER A 140 15.30 -6.21 12.70
C SER A 140 13.97 -6.03 11.97
N GLU A 141 13.54 -4.78 11.77
CA GLU A 141 12.27 -4.47 11.10
C GLU A 141 12.35 -4.69 9.59
N LEU A 142 13.50 -4.41 8.97
CA LEU A 142 13.73 -4.78 7.57
C LEU A 142 13.72 -6.31 7.39
N THR A 143 14.28 -7.06 8.33
CA THR A 143 14.26 -8.54 8.30
C THR A 143 12.84 -9.07 8.46
N ALA A 144 12.06 -8.53 9.40
CA ALA A 144 10.65 -8.88 9.59
C ALA A 144 9.80 -8.56 8.36
N PHE A 145 10.04 -7.40 7.74
CA PHE A 145 9.41 -6.99 6.48
C PHE A 145 9.65 -8.03 5.39
N ARG A 146 10.91 -8.41 5.15
CA ARG A 146 11.28 -9.39 4.11
C ARG A 146 10.67 -10.77 4.36
N ARG A 147 10.59 -11.21 5.62
CA ARG A 147 10.00 -12.51 5.98
C ARG A 147 8.48 -12.57 5.83
N SER A 148 7.81 -11.43 5.91
CA SER A 148 6.34 -11.32 5.89
C SER A 148 5.79 -10.77 4.57
N THR A 149 6.65 -10.53 3.58
CA THR A 149 6.28 -9.92 2.30
C THR A 149 6.52 -10.86 1.13
N ASP A 150 5.59 -10.87 0.19
CA ASP A 150 5.68 -11.55 -1.10
C ASP A 150 4.98 -10.72 -2.15
N PHE A 151 5.76 -9.89 -2.83
CA PHE A 151 5.26 -9.10 -3.93
C PHE A 151 5.06 -9.90 -5.22
N GLY A 152 5.42 -11.19 -5.23
CA GLY A 152 5.29 -12.07 -6.39
C GLY A 152 6.05 -11.56 -7.61
N ALA A 153 5.75 -12.17 -8.77
CA ALA A 153 6.24 -11.70 -10.05
C ALA A 153 5.26 -10.65 -10.62
N VAL A 154 5.66 -9.39 -10.58
CA VAL A 154 5.01 -8.26 -11.27
C VAL A 154 6.10 -7.49 -12.00
N THR A 155 5.83 -7.03 -13.22
CA THR A 155 6.79 -6.25 -14.00
C THR A 155 7.14 -4.96 -13.26
N VAL A 156 8.42 -4.71 -13.04
CA VAL A 156 8.90 -3.47 -12.41
C VAL A 156 9.23 -2.46 -13.51
N GLU A 157 8.59 -1.30 -13.49
CA GLU A 157 8.85 -0.20 -14.44
C GLU A 157 9.41 1.05 -13.73
N GLU A 158 10.21 1.83 -14.47
CA GLU A 158 10.54 3.20 -14.07
C GLU A 158 9.32 4.09 -14.32
N LEU A 159 8.71 4.54 -13.23
CA LEU A 159 7.51 5.36 -13.27
C LEU A 159 7.62 6.53 -12.29
N GLU A 160 7.27 7.70 -12.78
CA GLU A 160 7.16 8.95 -12.05
C GLU A 160 5.70 9.24 -11.73
N ARG A 161 5.42 9.53 -10.46
CA ARG A 161 4.07 9.86 -9.97
C ARG A 161 3.76 11.32 -10.24
N PHE A 162 2.57 11.59 -10.75
CA PHE A 162 1.99 12.91 -10.88
C PHE A 162 0.63 12.93 -10.18
N ASP A 163 0.34 13.98 -9.43
CA ASP A 163 -0.92 14.15 -8.72
C ASP A 163 -1.77 15.21 -9.45
N LEU A 164 -3.02 14.86 -9.77
CA LEU A 164 -3.99 15.78 -10.34
C LEU A 164 -4.59 16.67 -9.23
N PRO A 165 -4.93 17.92 -9.55
CA PRO A 165 -5.61 18.79 -8.59
C PRO A 165 -6.98 18.21 -8.21
N PRO A 166 -7.50 18.53 -7.00
CA PRO A 166 -8.89 18.27 -6.67
C PRO A 166 -9.81 19.01 -7.64
N GLY A 167 -10.94 18.37 -8.00
CA GLY A 167 -11.97 18.94 -8.87
C GLY A 167 -13.01 19.75 -8.12
#